data_AF-A0A2U1AVW5-F1
#
_entry.id   AF-A0A2U1AVW5-F1
#
_cell.length_a   1.000
_cell.length_b   1.000
_cell.length_c   1.000
_cell.angle_alpha   90.00
_cell.angle_beta   90.00
_cell.angle_gamma   90.00
#
_symmetry.space_group_name_H-M   'P 1'
#
loop_
_entity.id
_entity.type
_entity.pdbx_description
1 polymer ?
#
loop_
_entity_poly.entity_id
_entity_poly.type
_entity_poly.pdbx_seq_one_letter_code
_entity_poly.pdbx_strand_id
1 'polypeptide(L)'
;MAWTNPLFLIPAIIGVVCIAMGIIMRKYPPKQINGLYGYRTSRSMLSQERWGFAQQFAAKEFLKSGVRLASIAVLGLVVNIGNGVGLAIGLVIGLAFVAIPWMLTEKALKERFGEVEA
;
A
#
# COMPACT_ATOMS: atom_id res chain seq x y z
N MET A 1 -8.91 17.92 -20.01
CA MET A 1 -7.43 17.87 -20.17
C MET A 1 -6.99 16.46 -19.78
N ALA A 2 -5.99 15.83 -20.42
CA ALA A 2 -5.65 14.42 -20.10
C ALA A 2 -5.33 14.20 -18.61
N TRP A 3 -4.75 15.20 -17.95
CA TRP A 3 -4.41 15.19 -16.52
C TRP A 3 -5.62 15.18 -15.57
N THR A 4 -6.82 15.49 -16.06
CA THR A 4 -8.07 15.41 -15.27
C THR A 4 -8.77 14.07 -15.44
N ASN A 5 -8.19 13.13 -16.21
CA ASN A 5 -8.75 11.79 -16.38
C ASN A 5 -8.70 11.03 -15.04
N PRO A 6 -9.82 10.51 -14.53
CA PRO A 6 -9.84 9.73 -13.30
C PRO A 6 -8.89 8.52 -13.31
N LEU A 7 -8.67 7.90 -14.47
CA LEU A 7 -7.73 6.79 -14.65
C LEU A 7 -6.26 7.19 -14.50
N PHE A 8 -5.93 8.47 -14.68
CA PHE A 8 -4.61 9.01 -14.38
C PHE A 8 -4.55 9.51 -12.94
N LEU A 9 -5.48 10.40 -12.57
CA LEU A 9 -5.39 11.17 -11.34
C LEU A 9 -5.45 10.29 -10.09
N ILE A 10 -6.39 9.35 -10.03
CA ILE A 10 -6.61 8.51 -8.83
C ILE A 10 -5.41 7.57 -8.61
N PRO A 11 -4.98 6.76 -9.60
CA PRO A 11 -3.82 5.89 -9.43
C PRO A 11 -2.52 6.67 -9.18
N ALA A 12 -2.33 7.84 -9.81
CA ALA A 12 -1.14 8.65 -9.60
C ALA A 12 -1.03 9.15 -8.15
N ILE A 13 -2.10 9.73 -7.60
CA ILE A 13 -2.11 10.25 -6.23
C ILE A 13 -1.88 9.12 -5.23
N ILE A 14 -2.65 8.02 -5.35
CA ILE A 14 -2.50 6.87 -4.45
C ILE A 14 -1.10 6.28 -4.58
N GLY A 15 -0.57 6.17 -5.80
CA GLY A 15 0.77 5.66 -6.06
C GLY A 15 1.85 6.48 -5.35
N VAL A 16 1.79 7.81 -5.48
CA VAL A 16 2.72 8.73 -4.79
C VAL A 16 2.62 8.60 -3.27
N VAL A 17 1.40 8.52 -2.72
CA VAL A 17 1.20 8.34 -1.27
C VAL A 17 1.78 7.01 -0.79
N CYS A 18 1.54 5.90 -1.52
CA CYS A 18 2.10 4.59 -1.19
C CYS A 18 3.64 4.58 -1.26
N ILE A 19 4.22 5.24 -2.27
CA ILE A 19 5.69 5.40 -2.38
C ILE A 19 6.22 6.18 -1.16
N ALA A 20 5.62 7.33 -0.85
CA ALA A 20 6.03 8.16 0.27
C ALA A 20 5.93 7.40 1.60
N MET A 21 4.82 6.72 1.84
CA MET A 21 4.62 5.88 3.03
C MET A 21 5.68 4.78 3.12
N GLY A 22 5.93 4.05 2.01
CA GLY A 22 6.96 3.01 1.95
C GLY A 22 8.37 3.55 2.24
N ILE A 23 8.72 4.73 1.71
CA ILE A 23 10.01 5.38 1.97
C ILE A 23 10.12 5.82 3.44
N ILE A 24 9.10 6.48 3.98
CA ILE A 24 9.10 6.96 5.38
C ILE A 24 9.22 5.77 6.32
N MET A 25 8.40 4.72 6.14
CA MET A 25 8.46 3.52 6.97
C MET A 25 9.80 2.79 6.86
N ARG A 26 10.43 2.79 5.68
CA ARG A 26 11.75 2.17 5.49
C ARG A 26 12.87 2.98 6.14
N LYS A 27 12.82 4.31 6.06
CA LYS A 27 13.87 5.21 6.57
C LYS A 27 13.74 5.48 8.07
N TYR A 28 12.50 5.56 8.55
CA TYR A 28 12.17 5.87 9.94
C TYR A 28 11.19 4.83 10.51
N PRO A 29 11.55 3.53 10.54
CA PRO A 29 10.67 2.51 11.09
C PRO A 29 10.43 2.78 12.58
N PRO A 30 9.19 2.60 13.07
CA PRO A 30 8.94 2.72 14.50
C PRO A 30 9.68 1.59 15.23
N LYS A 31 10.57 1.96 16.15
CA LYS A 31 11.48 1.00 16.80
C LYS A 31 10.81 0.18 17.89
N GLN A 32 9.68 0.63 18.43
CA GLN A 32 8.95 -0.06 19.49
C GLN A 32 7.47 -0.14 19.11
N ILE A 33 6.80 -1.18 19.58
CA ILE A 33 5.34 -1.32 19.46
C ILE A 33 4.68 -0.09 20.07
N ASN A 34 3.84 0.59 19.28
CA ASN A 34 3.12 1.77 19.73
C ASN A 34 1.80 1.94 18.95
N GLY A 35 0.91 2.77 19.48
CA GLY A 35 -0.40 3.03 18.89
C GLY A 35 -0.44 4.17 17.86
N LEU A 36 0.66 4.89 17.63
CA LEU A 36 0.66 6.12 16.83
C LEU A 36 1.04 5.88 15.37
N TYR A 37 2.09 5.09 15.13
CA TYR A 37 2.73 4.99 13.82
C TYR A 37 3.23 3.57 13.52
N GLY A 38 3.18 3.20 12.24
CA GLY A 38 3.62 1.91 11.71
C GLY A 38 2.48 1.01 11.25
N TYR A 39 2.87 -0.18 10.80
CA TYR A 39 1.97 -1.28 10.50
C TYR A 39 1.51 -1.94 11.81
N ARG A 40 0.24 -1.73 12.18
CA ARG A 40 -0.29 -1.95 13.55
C ARG A 40 -1.45 -2.94 13.57
N THR A 41 -1.27 -4.09 12.94
CA THR A 41 -2.25 -5.18 13.04
C THR A 41 -2.02 -5.99 14.32
N SER A 42 -3.07 -6.64 14.82
CA SER A 42 -2.97 -7.49 16.02
C SER A 42 -1.82 -8.48 15.91
N ARG A 43 -1.63 -9.11 14.73
CA ARG A 43 -0.52 -10.05 14.48
C ARG A 43 0.86 -9.40 14.59
N SER A 44 1.01 -8.19 14.07
CA SER A 44 2.29 -7.46 14.10
C SER A 44 2.69 -6.99 15.49
N MET A 45 1.72 -6.72 16.37
CA MET A 45 1.94 -6.12 17.68
C MET A 45 2.17 -7.13 18.82
N LEU A 46 2.13 -8.44 18.54
CA LEU A 46 2.28 -9.48 19.56
C LEU A 46 3.69 -9.61 20.15
N SER A 47 4.71 -9.30 19.35
CA SER A 47 6.10 -9.33 19.83
C SER A 47 6.95 -8.33 19.08
N GLN A 48 8.05 -7.92 19.71
CA GLN A 48 8.96 -6.95 19.13
C GLN A 48 9.60 -7.47 17.82
N GLU A 49 9.79 -8.78 17.70
CA GLU A 49 10.28 -9.42 16.47
C GLU A 49 9.25 -9.35 15.34
N ARG A 50 7.98 -9.72 15.63
CA ARG A 50 6.86 -9.60 14.68
C ARG A 50 6.69 -8.16 14.21
N TRP A 51 6.80 -7.22 15.15
CA TRP A 51 6.73 -5.78 14.88
C TRP A 51 7.81 -5.35 13.89
N GLY A 52 9.08 -5.63 14.20
CA GLY A 52 10.20 -5.25 13.34
C GLY A 52 10.09 -5.85 11.94
N PHE A 53 9.70 -7.12 11.84
CA PHE A 53 9.46 -7.77 10.55
C PHE A 53 8.34 -7.10 9.76
N ALA A 54 7.18 -6.85 10.39
CA ALA A 54 6.03 -6.25 9.75
C ALA A 54 6.35 -4.86 9.20
N GLN A 55 7.06 -4.01 9.96
CA GLN A 55 7.43 -2.67 9.51
C GLN A 55 8.29 -2.72 8.24
N GLN A 56 9.31 -3.57 8.22
CA GLN A 56 10.22 -3.69 7.07
C GLN A 56 9.52 -4.29 5.84
N PHE A 57 8.70 -5.33 6.05
CA PHE A 57 7.99 -6.00 4.98
C PHE A 57 6.93 -5.10 4.36
N ALA A 58 6.08 -4.47 5.19
CA ALA A 58 5.07 -3.53 4.74
C ALA A 58 5.68 -2.36 3.97
N ALA A 59 6.76 -1.76 4.49
CA ALA A 59 7.45 -0.66 3.83
C ALA A 59 7.88 -1.03 2.39
N LYS A 60 8.43 -2.24 2.21
CA LYS A 60 8.83 -2.76 0.90
C LYS A 60 7.63 -2.98 -0.02
N GLU A 61 6.55 -3.57 0.47
CA GLU A 61 5.37 -3.87 -0.35
C GLU A 61 4.58 -2.61 -0.72
N PHE A 62 4.42 -1.64 0.18
CA PHE A 62 3.83 -0.34 -0.15
C PHE A 62 4.65 0.42 -1.19
N LEU A 63 5.98 0.42 -1.08
CA LEU A 63 6.86 1.05 -2.07
C LEU A 63 6.70 0.39 -3.45
N LYS A 64 6.74 -0.94 -3.53
CA LYS A 64 6.53 -1.68 -4.78
C LYS A 64 5.15 -1.40 -5.37
N SER A 65 4.12 -1.39 -4.54
CA SER A 65 2.74 -1.16 -4.97
C SER A 65 2.56 0.23 -5.54
N GLY A 66 3.08 1.25 -4.84
CA GLY A 66 3.01 2.63 -5.29
C GLY A 66 3.75 2.86 -6.61
N VAL A 67 4.94 2.26 -6.80
CA VAL A 67 5.66 2.33 -8.09
C VAL A 67 4.86 1.68 -9.21
N ARG A 68 4.33 0.47 -9.00
CA ARG A 68 3.50 -0.21 -10.02
C ARG A 68 2.25 0.61 -10.37
N LEU A 69 1.59 1.16 -9.35
CA LEU A 69 0.38 1.95 -9.54
C LEU A 69 0.65 3.26 -10.27
N ALA A 70 1.76 3.94 -9.95
CA ALA A 70 2.20 5.14 -10.66
C ALA A 70 2.53 4.85 -12.12
N SER A 71 3.17 3.71 -12.42
CA SER A 71 3.42 3.28 -13.81
C SER A 71 2.12 3.02 -14.58
N ILE A 72 1.12 2.39 -13.95
CA ILE A 72 -0.20 2.16 -14.56
C ILE A 72 -0.93 3.50 -14.78
N ALA A 73 -0.79 4.46 -13.88
CA ALA A 73 -1.42 5.78 -13.99
C ALA A 73 -1.07 6.47 -15.31
N VAL A 74 0.18 6.34 -15.79
CA VAL A 74 0.63 6.94 -17.07
C VAL A 74 -0.22 6.48 -18.25
N LEU A 75 -0.74 5.24 -18.25
CA LEU A 75 -1.64 4.75 -19.29
C LEU A 75 -2.98 5.52 -19.31
N GLY A 76 -3.41 6.03 -18.15
CA GLY A 76 -4.59 6.89 -18.02
C GLY A 76 -4.48 8.23 -18.75
N LEU A 77 -3.28 8.65 -19.19
CA LEU A 77 -3.10 9.85 -20.01
C LEU A 77 -3.54 9.65 -21.46
N VAL A 78 -3.49 8.40 -21.95
CA VAL A 78 -3.81 8.06 -23.35
C VAL A 78 -5.16 7.34 -23.49
N VAL A 79 -5.59 6.63 -22.44
CA VAL A 79 -6.88 5.93 -22.44
C VAL A 79 -8.01 6.90 -22.12
N ASN A 80 -8.90 7.13 -23.08
CA ASN A 80 -10.09 7.95 -22.89
C ASN A 80 -11.35 7.07 -22.83
N ILE A 81 -11.92 6.95 -21.64
CA ILE A 81 -13.21 6.31 -21.40
C ILE A 81 -14.11 7.29 -20.65
N GLY A 82 -15.43 7.06 -20.71
CA GLY A 82 -16.39 7.93 -20.04
C GLY A 82 -16.05 8.15 -18.55
N ASN A 83 -16.13 9.40 -18.10
CA ASN A 83 -15.68 9.81 -16.75
C ASN A 83 -16.23 8.93 -15.62
N GLY A 84 -17.50 8.53 -15.66
CA GLY A 84 -18.10 7.69 -14.63
C GLY A 84 -17.46 6.30 -14.55
N VAL A 85 -17.19 5.68 -15.69
CA VAL A 85 -16.51 4.37 -15.77
C VAL A 85 -15.04 4.50 -15.36
N GLY A 86 -14.36 5.55 -15.83
CA GLY A 86 -12.98 5.85 -15.44
C GLY A 86 -12.82 6.05 -13.94
N LEU A 87 -13.78 6.73 -13.30
CA LEU A 87 -13.79 6.93 -11.86
C LEU A 87 -13.95 5.60 -11.12
N ALA A 88 -14.91 4.77 -11.52
CA ALA A 88 -15.13 3.46 -10.89
C ALA A 88 -13.89 2.57 -11.01
N ILE A 89 -13.31 2.46 -12.20
CA ILE A 89 -12.10 1.66 -12.44
C ILE A 89 -10.92 2.22 -11.65
N GLY A 90 -10.69 3.54 -11.68
CA GLY A 90 -9.59 4.17 -10.96
C GLY A 90 -9.65 3.92 -9.45
N LEU A 91 -10.85 3.99 -8.85
CA LEU A 91 -11.06 3.67 -7.45
C LEU A 91 -10.82 2.19 -7.14
N VAL A 92 -11.36 1.27 -7.94
CA VAL A 92 -11.18 -0.17 -7.74
C VAL A 92 -9.69 -0.54 -7.81
N ILE A 93 -8.97 -0.05 -8.82
CA ILE A 93 -7.53 -0.28 -8.97
C ILE A 93 -6.78 0.35 -7.78
N GLY A 94 -7.09 1.59 -7.43
CA GLY A 94 -6.44 2.28 -6.30
C GLY A 94 -6.59 1.51 -4.98
N LEU A 95 -7.82 1.12 -4.64
CA LEU A 95 -8.12 0.35 -3.43
C LEU A 95 -7.44 -1.02 -3.44
N ALA A 96 -7.44 -1.72 -4.57
CA ALA A 96 -6.75 -3.01 -4.69
C ALA A 96 -5.25 -2.87 -4.41
N PHE A 97 -4.60 -1.83 -4.95
CA PHE A 97 -3.16 -1.62 -4.76
C PHE A 97 -2.79 -1.13 -3.34
N VAL A 98 -3.74 -0.63 -2.56
CA VAL A 98 -3.57 -0.36 -1.12
C VAL A 98 -3.79 -1.64 -0.30
N ALA A 99 -4.81 -2.44 -0.66
CA ALA A 99 -5.16 -3.66 0.06
C ALA A 99 -4.13 -4.79 -0.15
N ILE A 100 -3.55 -4.93 -1.34
CA ILE A 100 -2.59 -6.00 -1.66
C ILE A 100 -1.37 -5.98 -0.71
N PRO A 101 -0.63 -4.86 -0.52
CA PRO A 101 0.47 -4.80 0.45
C PRO A 101 0.08 -5.22 1.86
N TRP A 102 -1.11 -4.84 2.31
CA TRP A 102 -1.63 -5.23 3.61
C TRP A 102 -1.84 -6.74 3.68
N MET A 103 -2.56 -7.31 2.71
CA MET A 103 -2.79 -8.77 2.65
C MET A 103 -1.49 -9.56 2.55
N LEU A 104 -0.53 -9.10 1.75
CA LEU A 104 0.79 -9.73 1.63
C LEU A 104 1.57 -9.66 2.94
N THR A 105 1.49 -8.55 3.67
CA THR A 105 2.14 -8.39 4.97
C THR A 105 1.52 -9.33 6.02
N GLU A 106 0.18 -9.40 6.08
CA GLU A 106 -0.51 -10.34 6.98
C GLU A 106 -0.22 -11.80 6.65
N LYS A 107 -0.16 -12.13 5.35
CA LYS A 107 0.21 -13.46 4.89
C LYS A 107 1.64 -13.80 5.29
N ALA A 108 2.59 -12.90 5.06
CA ALA A 108 3.98 -13.10 5.43
C ALA A 108 4.18 -13.22 6.95
N LEU A 109 3.42 -12.46 7.74
CA LEU A 109 3.39 -12.59 9.20
C LEU A 109 2.90 -13.98 9.63
N LYS A 110 1.80 -14.47 9.05
CA LYS A 110 1.25 -15.79 9.34
C LYS A 110 2.21 -16.91 8.91
N GLU A 111 2.80 -16.82 7.74
CA GLU A 111 3.76 -17.82 7.24
C GLU A 111 5.03 -17.89 8.10
N ARG A 112 5.50 -16.73 8.60
CA ARG A 112 6.74 -16.67 9.39
C ARG A 112 6.56 -17.03 10.86
N PHE A 113 5.42 -16.65 11.47
CA PHE A 113 5.24 -16.75 12.92
C PHE A 113 4.04 -17.61 13.36
N GLY A 114 3.30 -18.20 12.43
CA GLY A 114 2.11 -19.00 12.72
C GLY A 114 0.85 -18.16 12.96
N GLU A 115 -0.24 -18.85 13.32
CA GLU A 115 -1.48 -18.19 13.71
C GLU A 115 -1.35 -17.50 15.07
N VAL A 116 -2.30 -16.62 15.34
CA VAL A 116 -2.47 -16.04 16.67
C VAL A 116 -3.50 -16.91 17.36
N GLU A 117 -3.08 -17.67 18.36
CA GLU A 117 -4.02 -18.33 19.27
C GLU A 117 -4.80 -17.21 19.99
N ALA A 118 -6.13 -17.28 19.88
CA ALA A 118 -7.05 -16.27 20.38
C ALA A 118 -7.30 -16.42 21.88
#